data_AF-A0A8H7L6S5-F1
#
_entry.id   AF-A0A8H7L6S5-F1
#
_cell.length_a   1.000
_cell.length_b   1.000
_cell.length_c   1.000
_cell.angle_alpha   90.00
_cell.angle_beta   90.00
_cell.angle_gamma   90.00
#
_symmetry.space_group_name_H-M   'P 1'
#
loop_
_entity.id
_entity.type
_entity.pdbx_description
1 polymer ?
#
loop_
_entity_poly.entity_id
_entity_poly.type
_entity_poly.pdbx_seq_one_letter_code
_entity_poly.pdbx_strand_id
1 'polypeptide(L)'
;MASAAVLSPRDVHTSLNYLSSDTVGAPYNYVEAPPAGVPRTNIVEDTRPVIVHDARGKEDILGLDKTGFQFVKHVSEEKEFLDEEKIKSRYYQEVEDLLKKETGAKRVFIFDHTIRRKNLVDPASPMSRGPVKRVHIDQTYAASAARVRFHLGDEADRLLKKRVRLINVWRPIGNPVAHNPLAVANFFSLDQDKDLVSTRHIYPDREGATFSVRYNPKHEWYYLADQTPDEVTLIKCYDSDEDKARLTPHSAFSDSTSPASAPDRQSIEVRALVFDSE
;
A
#
# COMPACT_ATOMS: atom_id res chain seq x y z
N MET A 1 -31.53 6.21 12.98
CA MET A 1 -31.06 5.25 14.00
C MET A 1 -30.20 4.23 13.27
N ALA A 2 -28.89 4.45 13.19
CA ALA A 2 -27.97 3.49 12.60
C ALA A 2 -27.89 2.29 13.54
N SER A 3 -28.23 1.10 13.05
CA SER A 3 -27.98 -0.15 13.76
C SER A 3 -26.48 -0.21 14.06
N ALA A 4 -26.10 -0.25 15.34
CA ALA A 4 -24.72 -0.52 15.71
C ALA A 4 -24.41 -1.93 15.21
N ALA A 5 -23.60 -2.03 14.15
CA ALA A 5 -23.15 -3.31 13.62
C ALA A 5 -22.50 -4.09 14.76
N VAL A 6 -22.99 -5.30 15.01
CA VAL A 6 -22.33 -6.21 15.96
C VAL A 6 -20.98 -6.56 15.36
N LEU A 7 -19.92 -6.04 15.96
CA LEU A 7 -18.55 -6.28 15.52
C LEU A 7 -18.22 -7.77 15.56
N SER A 8 -17.50 -8.25 14.55
CA SER A 8 -16.87 -9.57 14.65
C SER A 8 -15.79 -9.55 15.76
N PRO A 9 -15.43 -10.69 16.38
CA PRO A 9 -14.53 -10.73 17.55
C PRO A 9 -13.13 -10.10 17.40
N ARG A 10 -12.78 -9.64 16.20
CA ARG A 10 -11.47 -9.06 15.86
C ARG A 10 -11.60 -7.78 15.02
N ASP A 11 -12.81 -7.27 14.77
CA ASP A 11 -12.94 -5.97 14.12
C ASP A 11 -12.40 -4.87 15.06
N VAL A 12 -11.64 -3.93 14.50
CA VAL A 12 -10.96 -2.89 15.30
C VAL A 12 -11.62 -1.53 15.08
N HIS A 13 -12.06 -0.92 16.18
CA HIS A 13 -12.39 0.51 16.19
C HIS A 13 -11.10 1.34 16.29
N THR A 14 -10.90 2.20 15.31
CA THR A 14 -9.70 3.05 15.26
C THR A 14 -10.01 4.35 14.51
N SER A 15 -8.99 5.14 14.22
CA SER A 15 -9.07 6.27 13.32
C SER A 15 -8.07 6.15 12.17
N LEU A 16 -8.44 6.75 11.03
CA LEU A 16 -7.59 6.88 9.85
C LEU A 16 -7.48 8.34 9.45
N ASN A 17 -6.33 8.74 8.89
CA ASN A 17 -6.04 10.12 8.51
C ASN A 17 -6.30 10.33 7.01
N TYR A 18 -7.43 10.95 6.67
CA TYR A 18 -7.83 11.29 5.32
C TYR A 18 -7.31 12.68 4.91
N LEU A 19 -7.52 13.06 3.65
CA LEU A 19 -7.28 14.42 3.18
C LEU A 19 -8.41 15.36 3.62
N SER A 20 -8.07 16.42 4.36
CA SER A 20 -9.02 17.47 4.76
C SER A 20 -9.38 18.40 3.60
N SER A 21 -10.63 18.88 3.60
CA SER A 21 -11.09 20.00 2.76
C SER A 21 -10.35 21.31 3.04
N ASP A 22 -9.70 21.43 4.19
CA ASP A 22 -8.88 22.60 4.56
C ASP A 22 -7.53 22.61 3.84
N THR A 23 -7.19 21.55 3.09
CA THR A 23 -6.02 21.55 2.20
C THR A 23 -6.25 22.55 1.07
N VAL A 24 -5.58 23.71 1.15
CA VAL A 24 -5.70 24.77 0.15
C VAL A 24 -4.83 24.49 -1.06
N GLY A 25 -5.43 24.54 -2.25
CA GLY A 25 -4.76 24.32 -3.52
C GLY A 25 -4.50 22.84 -3.83
N ALA A 26 -3.73 22.58 -4.90
CA ALA A 26 -3.37 21.22 -5.27
C ALA A 26 -2.45 20.60 -4.19
N PRO A 27 -2.77 19.42 -3.65
CA PRO A 27 -1.92 18.78 -2.65
C PRO A 27 -0.53 18.45 -3.18
N TYR A 28 0.49 18.68 -2.36
CA TYR A 28 1.87 18.32 -2.69
C TYR A 28 2.64 17.82 -1.47
N ASN A 29 3.68 17.05 -1.72
CA ASN A 29 4.66 16.63 -0.73
C ASN A 29 6.07 16.63 -1.35
N TYR A 30 7.00 17.38 -0.76
CA TYR A 30 8.42 17.29 -1.08
C TYR A 30 9.01 16.08 -0.37
N VAL A 31 9.67 15.22 -1.14
CA VAL A 31 10.33 14.02 -0.61
C VAL A 31 11.60 14.40 0.14
N GLU A 32 12.29 15.42 -0.34
CA GLU A 32 13.49 15.99 0.27
C GLU A 32 13.21 17.37 0.88
N ALA A 33 14.27 18.11 1.21
CA ALA A 33 14.13 19.48 1.71
C ALA A 33 13.46 20.38 0.64
N PRO A 34 12.37 21.08 0.97
CA PRO A 34 11.75 22.02 0.04
C PRO A 34 12.59 23.29 -0.11
N PRO A 35 12.33 24.12 -1.14
CA PRO A 35 12.89 25.47 -1.22
C PRO A 35 12.64 26.28 0.07
N ALA A 36 13.57 27.18 0.40
CA ALA A 36 13.48 27.99 1.62
C ALA A 36 12.13 28.75 1.69
N GLY A 37 11.45 28.64 2.84
CA GLY A 37 10.15 29.27 3.07
C GLY A 37 8.94 28.48 2.53
N VAL A 38 9.15 27.37 1.83
CA VAL A 38 8.08 26.50 1.35
C VAL A 38 7.85 25.36 2.34
N PRO A 39 6.63 25.16 2.86
CA PRO A 39 6.31 23.99 3.69
C PRO A 39 6.56 22.70 2.91
N ARG A 40 7.04 21.64 3.58
CA ARG A 40 7.27 20.33 2.94
C ARG A 40 6.00 19.76 2.30
N THR A 41 4.84 20.02 2.89
CA THR A 41 3.54 19.66 2.35
C THR A 41 2.50 20.72 2.75
N ASN A 42 1.48 20.92 1.91
CA ASN A 42 0.27 21.67 2.26
C ASN A 42 -0.88 20.78 2.75
N ILE A 43 -0.65 19.46 2.85
CA ILE A 43 -1.70 18.49 3.16
C ILE A 43 -2.11 18.63 4.62
N VAL A 44 -3.40 18.85 4.82
CA VAL A 44 -4.04 18.85 6.13
C VAL A 44 -4.75 17.52 6.31
N GLU A 45 -4.50 16.85 7.43
CA GLU A 45 -5.12 15.57 7.75
C GLU A 45 -6.52 15.77 8.36
N ASP A 46 -7.47 14.94 7.94
CA ASP A 46 -8.81 14.80 8.53
C ASP A 46 -8.90 13.42 9.18
N THR A 47 -8.68 13.35 10.49
CA THR A 47 -8.72 12.09 11.26
C THR A 47 -10.17 11.70 11.51
N ARG A 48 -10.57 10.54 10.98
CA ARG A 48 -11.94 10.04 11.06
C ARG A 48 -12.02 8.69 11.77
N PRO A 49 -13.01 8.47 12.65
CA PRO A 49 -13.24 7.16 13.23
C PRO A 49 -13.71 6.19 12.15
N VAL A 50 -13.19 4.96 12.19
CA VAL A 50 -13.56 3.88 11.28
C VAL A 50 -13.61 2.55 12.03
N ILE A 51 -14.23 1.56 11.38
CA ILE A 51 -14.09 0.15 11.75
C ILE A 51 -13.19 -0.48 10.68
N VAL A 52 -12.15 -1.19 11.10
CA VAL A 52 -11.31 -2.01 10.22
C VAL A 52 -11.68 -3.46 10.48
N HIS A 53 -12.25 -4.13 9.49
CA HIS A 53 -12.78 -5.48 9.62
C HIS A 53 -11.69 -6.54 9.52
N ASP A 54 -11.74 -7.55 10.38
CA ASP A 54 -10.86 -8.70 10.24
C ASP A 54 -11.25 -9.53 9.02
N ALA A 55 -10.27 -9.78 8.15
CA ALA A 55 -10.38 -10.57 6.93
C ALA A 55 -10.27 -12.09 7.16
N ARG A 56 -9.89 -12.52 8.37
CA ARG A 56 -9.82 -13.95 8.70
C ARG A 56 -11.14 -14.67 8.43
N GLY A 57 -11.06 -15.75 7.66
CA GLY A 57 -12.22 -16.55 7.25
C GLY A 57 -13.08 -15.90 6.16
N LYS A 58 -12.66 -14.78 5.58
CA LYS A 58 -13.32 -14.06 4.48
C LYS A 58 -12.39 -13.94 3.25
N GLU A 59 -11.25 -14.62 3.24
CA GLU A 59 -10.25 -14.50 2.18
C GLU A 59 -10.76 -14.92 0.80
N ASP A 60 -11.80 -15.76 0.74
CA ASP A 60 -12.45 -16.27 -0.47
C ASP A 60 -13.29 -15.22 -1.23
N ILE A 61 -13.88 -14.28 -0.50
CA ILE A 61 -14.64 -13.16 -1.08
C ILE A 61 -13.76 -11.97 -1.46
N LEU A 62 -12.50 -11.96 -1.00
CA LEU A 62 -11.50 -10.96 -1.32
C LEU A 62 -10.71 -11.37 -2.57
N GLY A 63 -9.96 -10.43 -3.16
CA GLY A 63 -9.06 -10.73 -4.27
C GLY A 63 -8.68 -9.49 -5.07
N LEU A 64 -7.55 -9.57 -5.76
CA LEU A 64 -7.01 -8.43 -6.53
C LEU A 64 -8.04 -7.83 -7.51
N ASP A 65 -8.80 -8.67 -8.20
CA ASP A 65 -9.80 -8.23 -9.18
C ASP A 65 -11.17 -7.90 -8.56
N LYS A 66 -11.44 -8.38 -7.35
CA LYS A 66 -12.73 -8.23 -6.64
C LYS A 66 -12.74 -7.04 -5.69
N THR A 67 -11.65 -6.79 -4.97
CA THR A 67 -11.57 -5.75 -3.93
C THR A 67 -10.34 -4.88 -4.04
N GLY A 68 -9.36 -5.22 -4.88
CA GLY A 68 -8.11 -4.48 -5.04
C GLY A 68 -6.98 -4.96 -4.14
N PHE A 69 -7.22 -5.98 -3.31
CA PHE A 69 -6.21 -6.58 -2.45
C PHE A 69 -6.47 -8.06 -2.23
N GLN A 70 -5.43 -8.79 -1.83
CA GLN A 70 -5.53 -10.23 -1.54
C GLN A 70 -4.53 -10.62 -0.45
N PHE A 71 -4.95 -11.49 0.46
CA PHE A 71 -4.07 -12.11 1.44
C PHE A 71 -3.71 -13.51 0.98
N VAL A 72 -2.43 -13.85 0.94
CA VAL A 72 -1.95 -15.17 0.51
C VAL A 72 -0.87 -15.69 1.43
N LYS A 73 -0.84 -17.02 1.59
CA LYS A 73 0.24 -17.70 2.32
C LYS A 73 1.44 -17.86 1.41
N HIS A 74 2.59 -17.40 1.87
CA HIS A 74 3.87 -17.57 1.20
C HIS A 74 5.00 -17.58 2.22
N VAL A 75 5.64 -18.72 2.41
CA VAL A 75 6.83 -18.84 3.27
C VAL A 75 8.06 -18.39 2.48
N SER A 76 8.74 -17.34 2.94
CA SER A 76 9.98 -16.84 2.31
C SER A 76 11.22 -17.56 2.85
N GLU A 77 12.25 -17.79 2.03
CA GLU A 77 13.55 -18.25 2.54
C GLU A 77 14.26 -17.13 3.30
N GLU A 78 14.20 -15.90 2.77
CA GLU A 78 14.70 -14.71 3.46
C GLU A 78 13.78 -14.35 4.63
N LYS A 79 14.33 -14.37 5.86
CA LYS A 79 13.56 -14.10 7.09
C LYS A 79 13.83 -12.72 7.68
N GLU A 80 15.07 -12.27 7.64
CA GLU A 80 15.52 -11.06 8.33
C GLU A 80 15.60 -9.82 7.41
N PHE A 81 15.74 -10.02 6.10
CA PHE A 81 15.87 -8.96 5.08
C PHE A 81 16.93 -7.91 5.45
N LEU A 82 18.14 -8.38 5.81
CA LEU A 82 19.28 -7.53 6.19
C LEU A 82 20.31 -7.37 5.07
N ASP A 83 20.26 -8.23 4.05
CA ASP A 83 21.24 -8.30 2.97
C ASP A 83 20.57 -7.93 1.64
N GLU A 84 20.90 -6.74 1.14
CA GLU A 84 20.35 -6.17 -0.09
C GLU A 84 20.54 -7.08 -1.31
N GLU A 85 21.70 -7.75 -1.40
CA GLU A 85 22.03 -8.62 -2.54
C GLU A 85 21.21 -9.91 -2.49
N LYS A 86 20.99 -10.48 -1.29
CA LYS A 86 20.10 -11.64 -1.14
C LYS A 86 18.63 -11.29 -1.43
N ILE A 87 18.19 -10.09 -1.03
CA ILE A 87 16.84 -9.63 -1.36
C ILE A 87 16.65 -9.58 -2.87
N LYS A 88 17.59 -8.97 -3.60
CA LYS A 88 17.52 -8.84 -5.07
C LYS A 88 17.72 -10.15 -5.81
N SER A 89 18.61 -11.02 -5.34
CA SER A 89 18.95 -12.26 -6.06
C SER A 89 18.03 -13.44 -5.73
N ARG A 90 17.36 -13.45 -4.56
CA ARG A 90 16.51 -14.55 -4.11
C ARG A 90 15.07 -14.12 -3.87
N TYR A 91 14.85 -13.17 -2.97
CA TYR A 91 13.49 -12.79 -2.58
C TYR A 91 12.70 -12.16 -3.73
N TYR A 92 13.36 -11.42 -4.63
CA TYR A 92 12.71 -10.91 -5.84
C TYR A 92 12.22 -12.04 -6.75
N GLN A 93 12.95 -13.16 -6.84
CA GLN A 93 12.49 -14.33 -7.59
C GLN A 93 11.25 -14.95 -6.94
N GLU A 94 11.24 -15.10 -5.61
CA GLU A 94 10.06 -15.58 -4.88
C GLU A 94 8.84 -14.69 -5.11
N VAL A 95 9.02 -13.37 -5.09
CA VAL A 95 7.95 -12.39 -5.35
C VAL A 95 7.46 -12.46 -6.79
N GLU A 96 8.35 -12.61 -7.76
CA GLU A 96 7.98 -12.79 -9.17
C GLU A 96 7.15 -14.06 -9.36
N ASP A 97 7.58 -15.19 -8.80
CA ASP A 97 6.87 -16.46 -8.92
C ASP A 97 5.50 -16.42 -8.24
N LEU A 98 5.42 -15.80 -7.05
CA LEU A 98 4.17 -15.55 -6.36
C LEU A 98 3.22 -14.70 -7.20
N LEU A 99 3.69 -13.58 -7.75
CA LEU A 99 2.86 -12.70 -8.57
C LEU A 99 2.39 -13.42 -9.84
N LYS A 100 3.26 -14.16 -10.53
CA LYS A 100 2.86 -14.97 -11.70
C LYS A 100 1.78 -15.98 -11.34
N LYS A 101 1.93 -16.69 -10.22
CA LYS A 101 0.96 -17.67 -9.72
C LYS A 101 -0.40 -17.03 -9.43
N GLU A 102 -0.43 -15.96 -8.64
CA GLU A 102 -1.68 -15.37 -8.15
C GLU A 102 -2.39 -14.51 -9.20
N THR A 103 -1.67 -14.01 -10.21
CA THR A 103 -2.22 -13.08 -11.21
C THR A 103 -2.31 -13.61 -12.63
N GLY A 104 -1.69 -14.77 -12.90
CA GLY A 104 -1.56 -15.33 -14.25
C GLY A 104 -0.60 -14.54 -15.17
N ALA A 105 0.16 -13.59 -14.62
CA ALA A 105 1.04 -12.73 -15.38
C ALA A 105 2.10 -13.50 -16.17
N LYS A 106 2.50 -12.90 -17.28
CA LYS A 106 3.58 -13.40 -18.15
C LYS A 106 4.91 -12.78 -17.78
N ARG A 107 4.89 -11.49 -17.50
CA ARG A 107 6.07 -10.73 -17.06
C ARG A 107 5.80 -9.97 -15.77
N VAL A 108 6.81 -9.98 -14.91
CA VAL A 108 6.87 -9.17 -13.70
C VAL A 108 8.16 -8.36 -13.77
N PHE A 109 8.09 -7.08 -13.45
CA PHE A 109 9.24 -6.20 -13.35
C PHE A 109 9.24 -5.54 -11.97
N ILE A 110 10.13 -6.01 -11.11
CA ILE A 110 10.33 -5.43 -9.77
C ILE A 110 11.30 -4.27 -9.91
N PHE A 111 10.87 -3.08 -9.48
CA PHE A 111 11.67 -1.86 -9.67
C PHE A 111 12.24 -1.28 -8.38
N ASP A 112 11.61 -1.53 -7.24
CA ASP A 112 12.15 -1.17 -5.94
C ASP A 112 11.55 -2.04 -4.83
N HIS A 113 12.15 -1.94 -3.66
CA HIS A 113 11.52 -2.36 -2.43
C HIS A 113 11.76 -1.32 -1.33
N THR A 114 10.98 -1.38 -0.26
CA THR A 114 11.15 -0.53 0.90
C THR A 114 11.01 -1.36 2.16
N ILE A 115 12.03 -1.28 3.03
CA ILE A 115 11.99 -1.86 4.36
C ILE A 115 11.62 -0.76 5.35
N ARG A 116 10.66 -1.07 6.23
CA ARG A 116 10.27 -0.23 7.36
C ARG A 116 10.53 -1.01 8.63
N ARG A 117 11.55 -0.59 9.38
CA ARG A 117 11.88 -1.09 10.72
C ARG A 117 12.39 0.09 11.55
N LYS A 118 12.10 0.08 12.85
CA LYS A 118 12.58 1.13 13.76
C LYS A 118 14.08 0.95 13.94
N ASN A 119 14.84 2.02 13.69
CA ASN A 119 16.26 2.00 14.04
C ASN A 119 16.39 2.36 15.53
N LEU A 120 16.74 1.38 16.36
CA LEU A 120 16.88 1.56 17.80
C LEU A 120 18.18 2.30 18.18
N VAL A 121 19.16 2.35 17.28
CA VAL A 121 20.46 2.98 17.51
C VAL A 121 20.43 4.46 17.12
N ASP A 122 19.80 4.77 15.99
CA ASP A 122 19.58 6.14 15.54
C ASP A 122 18.11 6.33 15.09
N PRO A 123 17.21 6.65 16.02
CA PRO A 123 15.80 6.89 15.71
C PRO A 123 15.57 8.06 14.75
N ALA A 124 16.52 9.00 14.65
CA ALA A 124 16.47 10.15 13.76
C ALA A 124 16.99 9.85 12.34
N SER A 125 17.57 8.66 12.14
CA SER A 125 18.07 8.22 10.84
C SER A 125 16.98 8.30 9.77
N PRO A 126 17.29 8.78 8.55
CA PRO A 126 16.37 8.72 7.41
C PRO A 126 15.93 7.29 7.06
N MET A 127 16.66 6.27 7.52
CA MET A 127 16.31 4.86 7.37
C MET A 127 15.27 4.38 8.39
N SER A 128 15.06 5.13 9.48
CA SER A 128 14.03 4.88 10.51
C SER A 128 12.65 5.34 10.01
N ARG A 129 12.18 4.74 8.91
CA ARG A 129 10.87 5.06 8.33
C ARG A 129 9.79 4.22 9.00
N GLY A 130 9.00 4.87 9.85
CA GLY A 130 7.80 4.28 10.42
C GLY A 130 6.72 3.97 9.38
N PRO A 131 5.66 3.24 9.78
CA PRO A 131 4.44 3.06 9.00
C PRO A 131 3.82 4.40 8.54
N VAL A 132 3.28 4.45 7.32
CA VAL A 132 2.52 5.63 6.83
C VAL A 132 1.09 5.55 7.38
N LYS A 133 0.67 6.57 8.14
CA LYS A 133 -0.65 6.61 8.80
C LYS A 133 -1.72 7.42 8.06
N ARG A 134 -1.35 8.04 6.95
CA ARG A 134 -2.26 8.73 6.05
C ARG A 134 -2.85 7.74 5.06
N VAL A 135 -4.14 7.85 4.78
CA VAL A 135 -4.81 7.10 3.72
C VAL A 135 -4.29 7.57 2.36
N HIS A 136 -3.74 6.65 1.59
CA HIS A 136 -3.15 6.94 0.29
C HIS A 136 -3.24 5.76 -0.67
N ILE A 137 -2.97 6.05 -1.95
CA ILE A 137 -2.62 5.08 -2.99
C ILE A 137 -1.31 5.54 -3.62
N ASP A 138 -0.37 4.63 -3.80
CA ASP A 138 1.02 4.92 -4.18
C ASP A 138 1.20 5.55 -5.57
N GLN A 139 0.21 5.45 -6.46
CA GLN A 139 0.28 6.06 -7.78
C GLN A 139 -1.10 6.55 -8.23
N THR A 140 -1.12 7.67 -8.96
CA THR A 140 -2.27 8.01 -9.80
C THR A 140 -2.27 7.20 -11.09
N TYR A 141 -3.41 7.12 -11.79
CA TYR A 141 -3.50 6.41 -13.07
C TYR A 141 -2.45 6.88 -14.09
N ALA A 142 -2.29 8.20 -14.22
CA ALA A 142 -1.29 8.79 -15.12
C ALA A 142 0.16 8.48 -14.65
N ALA A 143 0.43 8.57 -13.35
CA ALA A 143 1.75 8.27 -12.80
C ALA A 143 2.13 6.79 -12.98
N SER A 144 1.17 5.87 -12.90
CA SER A 144 1.39 4.45 -13.16
C SER A 144 1.80 4.19 -14.61
N ALA A 145 1.11 4.78 -15.58
CA ALA A 145 1.50 4.68 -16.99
C ALA A 145 2.88 5.32 -17.26
N ALA A 146 3.20 6.44 -16.59
CA ALA A 146 4.52 7.05 -16.64
C ALA A 146 5.61 6.14 -16.03
N ARG A 147 5.29 5.39 -14.96
CA ARG A 147 6.20 4.42 -14.33
C ARG A 147 6.57 3.29 -15.30
N VAL A 148 5.60 2.82 -16.11
CA VAL A 148 5.87 1.82 -17.16
C VAL A 148 6.82 2.39 -18.21
N ARG A 149 6.59 3.61 -18.70
CA ARG A 149 7.50 4.26 -19.66
C ARG A 149 8.90 4.50 -19.11
N PHE A 150 8.98 4.92 -17.86
CA PHE A 150 10.26 5.19 -17.19
C PHE A 150 11.12 3.92 -17.08
N HIS A 151 10.52 2.78 -16.72
CA HIS A 151 11.26 1.56 -16.45
C HIS A 151 11.45 0.64 -17.66
N LEU A 152 10.51 0.64 -18.60
CA LEU A 152 10.51 -0.31 -19.73
C LEU A 152 10.89 0.34 -21.07
N GLY A 153 11.12 1.66 -21.10
CA GLY A 153 11.63 2.39 -22.27
C GLY A 153 10.87 2.06 -23.56
N ASP A 154 11.59 1.55 -24.55
CA ASP A 154 11.09 1.24 -25.89
C ASP A 154 9.96 0.20 -25.91
N GLU A 155 9.87 -0.67 -24.89
CA GLU A 155 8.81 -1.67 -24.80
C GLU A 155 7.49 -1.12 -24.24
N ALA A 156 7.52 0.04 -23.60
CA ALA A 156 6.41 0.52 -22.79
C ALA A 156 5.11 0.71 -23.59
N ASP A 157 5.17 1.30 -24.78
CA ASP A 157 3.99 1.52 -25.61
C ASP A 157 3.36 0.21 -26.12
N ARG A 158 4.16 -0.86 -26.24
CA ARG A 158 3.66 -2.20 -26.56
C ARG A 158 2.97 -2.81 -25.36
N LEU A 159 3.58 -2.74 -24.18
CA LEU A 159 3.06 -3.31 -22.93
C LEU A 159 1.79 -2.59 -22.47
N LEU A 160 1.71 -1.26 -22.59
CA LEU A 160 0.54 -0.44 -22.23
C LEU A 160 -0.69 -0.71 -23.09
N LYS A 161 -0.57 -1.41 -24.22
CA LYS A 161 -1.71 -1.86 -25.05
C LYS A 161 -2.37 -3.14 -24.50
N LYS A 162 -1.77 -3.77 -23.50
CA LYS A 162 -2.29 -4.95 -22.79
C LYS A 162 -2.55 -4.59 -21.33
N ARG A 163 -3.09 -5.54 -20.57
CA ARG A 163 -3.37 -5.32 -19.16
C ARG A 163 -2.06 -5.15 -18.39
N VAL A 164 -1.93 -4.02 -17.70
CA VAL A 164 -0.80 -3.68 -16.85
C VAL A 164 -1.32 -3.38 -15.45
N ARG A 165 -0.63 -3.92 -14.46
CA ARG A 165 -0.93 -3.74 -13.05
C ARG A 165 0.31 -3.25 -12.32
N LEU A 166 0.11 -2.44 -11.29
CA LEU A 166 1.14 -2.15 -10.29
C LEU A 166 0.67 -2.78 -8.98
N ILE A 167 1.42 -3.77 -8.50
CA ILE A 167 1.08 -4.51 -7.28
C ILE A 167 2.25 -4.38 -6.30
N ASN A 168 1.94 -3.92 -5.10
CA ASN A 168 2.86 -3.99 -3.98
C ASN A 168 2.67 -5.32 -3.26
N VAL A 169 3.77 -5.99 -2.95
CA VAL A 169 3.79 -7.22 -2.12
C VAL A 169 4.31 -6.84 -0.75
N TRP A 170 3.42 -6.78 0.22
CA TRP A 170 3.71 -6.39 1.59
C TRP A 170 3.82 -7.61 2.50
N ARG A 171 4.91 -7.69 3.27
CA ARG A 171 5.23 -8.80 4.17
C ARG A 171 5.70 -8.32 5.55
N PRO A 172 5.16 -8.83 6.66
CA PRO A 172 5.74 -8.64 7.99
C PRO A 172 7.10 -9.34 8.14
N ILE A 173 7.99 -8.76 8.94
CA ILE A 173 9.33 -9.30 9.20
C ILE A 173 9.45 -9.69 10.68
N GLY A 174 9.97 -10.90 10.93
CA GLY A 174 10.33 -11.40 12.25
C GLY A 174 9.16 -11.86 13.12
N ASN A 175 8.12 -11.03 13.29
CA ASN A 175 7.02 -11.30 14.22
C ASN A 175 5.65 -11.08 13.57
N PRO A 176 4.58 -11.71 14.09
CA PRO A 176 3.22 -11.31 13.77
C PRO A 176 2.99 -9.82 14.03
N VAL A 177 2.17 -9.21 13.18
CA VAL A 177 1.87 -7.77 13.26
C VAL A 177 0.99 -7.50 14.48
N ALA A 178 1.54 -6.75 15.44
CA ALA A 178 0.79 -6.24 16.59
C ALA A 178 0.48 -4.76 16.42
N HIS A 179 1.50 -3.90 16.48
CA HIS A 179 1.28 -2.46 16.37
C HIS A 179 1.24 -1.97 14.93
N ASN A 180 0.45 -0.93 14.70
CA ASN A 180 0.30 -0.29 13.40
C ASN A 180 -0.04 -1.27 12.25
N PRO A 181 -1.08 -2.14 12.32
CA PRO A 181 -1.36 -3.07 11.23
C PRO A 181 -1.71 -2.35 9.92
N LEU A 182 -1.64 -3.09 8.81
CA LEU A 182 -1.95 -2.56 7.49
C LEU A 182 -3.46 -2.69 7.22
N ALA A 183 -4.15 -1.55 7.11
CA ALA A 183 -5.51 -1.49 6.60
C ALA A 183 -5.50 -1.31 5.07
N VAL A 184 -6.40 -2.00 4.39
CA VAL A 184 -6.66 -1.94 2.94
C VAL A 184 -8.16 -1.78 2.70
N ALA A 185 -8.56 -0.89 1.79
CA ALA A 185 -9.97 -0.60 1.53
C ALA A 185 -10.48 -1.31 0.27
N ASN A 186 -11.71 -1.80 0.31
CA ASN A 186 -12.39 -2.35 -0.87
C ASN A 186 -12.54 -1.25 -1.94
N PHE A 187 -11.98 -1.48 -3.13
CA PHE A 187 -12.07 -0.56 -4.27
C PHE A 187 -13.51 -0.10 -4.56
N PHE A 188 -14.47 -1.02 -4.53
CA PHE A 188 -15.87 -0.73 -4.89
C PHE A 188 -16.62 0.09 -3.83
N SER A 189 -15.98 0.35 -2.68
CA SER A 189 -16.50 1.27 -1.67
C SER A 189 -16.15 2.74 -1.93
N LEU A 190 -15.27 3.01 -2.92
CA LEU A 190 -14.82 4.35 -3.30
C LEU A 190 -15.79 5.02 -4.28
N ASP A 191 -15.98 6.32 -4.10
CA ASP A 191 -16.44 7.22 -5.16
C ASP A 191 -15.19 7.82 -5.84
N GLN A 192 -14.75 7.22 -6.95
CA GLN A 192 -13.47 7.56 -7.59
C GLN A 192 -13.37 9.05 -7.97
N ASP A 193 -14.49 9.68 -8.34
CA ASP A 193 -14.51 11.09 -8.77
C ASP A 193 -14.41 12.07 -7.60
N LYS A 194 -14.86 11.66 -6.40
CA LYS A 194 -14.92 12.53 -5.22
C LYS A 194 -13.84 12.24 -4.19
N ASP A 195 -13.53 10.96 -4.03
CA ASP A 195 -12.66 10.47 -2.97
C ASP A 195 -11.19 10.62 -3.36
N LEU A 196 -10.84 10.46 -4.63
CA LEU A 196 -9.45 10.46 -5.08
C LEU A 196 -8.96 11.87 -5.43
N VAL A 197 -7.87 12.30 -4.79
CA VAL A 197 -7.22 13.60 -5.06
C VAL A 197 -5.76 13.38 -5.41
N SER A 198 -5.37 13.81 -6.61
CA SER A 198 -3.98 13.73 -7.05
C SER A 198 -3.10 14.61 -6.16
N THR A 199 -2.10 13.99 -5.55
CA THR A 199 -1.10 14.62 -4.70
C THR A 199 0.25 14.52 -5.37
N ARG A 200 0.88 15.66 -5.64
CA ARG A 200 2.20 15.75 -6.26
C ARG A 200 3.26 15.27 -5.28
N HIS A 201 4.15 14.39 -5.71
CA HIS A 201 5.33 13.95 -4.98
C HIS A 201 6.57 14.50 -5.67
N ILE A 202 7.19 15.51 -5.06
CA ILE A 202 8.24 16.31 -5.69
C ILE A 202 9.60 15.83 -5.19
N TYR A 203 10.42 15.35 -6.11
CA TYR A 203 11.82 14.99 -5.92
C TYR A 203 12.72 16.06 -6.55
N PRO A 204 14.03 16.11 -6.25
CA PRO A 204 14.94 17.07 -6.87
C PRO A 204 15.00 16.96 -8.40
N ASP A 205 14.87 15.75 -8.93
CA ASP A 205 15.10 15.40 -10.33
C ASP A 205 13.81 15.05 -11.10
N ARG A 206 12.70 14.80 -10.40
CA ARG A 206 11.44 14.36 -11.01
C ARG A 206 10.22 14.69 -10.17
N GLU A 207 9.06 14.58 -10.79
CA GLU A 207 7.78 14.64 -10.10
C GLU A 207 7.00 13.34 -10.32
N GLY A 208 6.57 12.72 -9.22
CA GLY A 208 5.59 11.64 -9.21
C GLY A 208 4.23 12.13 -8.73
N ALA A 209 3.22 11.26 -8.76
CA ALA A 209 1.92 11.57 -8.16
C ALA A 209 1.31 10.34 -7.48
N THR A 210 0.76 10.56 -6.30
CA THR A 210 -0.01 9.58 -5.49
C THR A 210 -1.46 10.04 -5.41
N PHE A 211 -2.40 9.19 -5.03
CA PHE A 211 -3.69 9.68 -4.54
C PHE A 211 -3.66 9.87 -3.03
N SER A 212 -4.07 11.04 -2.57
CA SER A 212 -4.67 11.20 -1.25
C SER A 212 -6.17 10.94 -1.35
N VAL A 213 -6.78 10.49 -0.24
CA VAL A 213 -8.17 10.05 -0.24
C VAL A 213 -8.99 10.92 0.72
N ARG A 214 -10.12 11.45 0.26
CA ARG A 214 -11.10 12.13 1.12
C ARG A 214 -11.95 11.12 1.86
N TYR A 215 -12.42 11.48 3.04
CA TYR A 215 -13.28 10.60 3.83
C TYR A 215 -14.62 10.34 3.15
N ASN A 216 -15.04 9.08 3.15
CA ASN A 216 -16.37 8.66 2.78
C ASN A 216 -16.81 7.56 3.76
N PRO A 217 -17.96 7.70 4.45
CA PRO A 217 -18.42 6.71 5.42
C PRO A 217 -18.75 5.36 4.80
N LYS A 218 -18.82 5.26 3.46
CA LYS A 218 -18.99 3.99 2.74
C LYS A 218 -17.72 3.17 2.64
N HIS A 219 -16.53 3.73 2.90
CA HIS A 219 -15.27 2.99 2.78
C HIS A 219 -15.28 1.74 3.65
N GLU A 220 -15.05 0.60 3.03
CA GLU A 220 -14.98 -0.70 3.72
C GLU A 220 -13.52 -1.07 3.91
N TRP A 221 -13.06 -1.02 5.16
CA TRP A 221 -11.67 -1.28 5.52
C TRP A 221 -11.49 -2.69 6.05
N TYR A 222 -10.40 -3.32 5.64
CA TYR A 222 -10.00 -4.66 6.06
C TYR A 222 -8.56 -4.69 6.54
N TYR A 223 -8.26 -5.63 7.42
CA TYR A 223 -6.90 -6.03 7.79
C TYR A 223 -6.88 -7.54 8.06
N LEU A 224 -5.70 -8.12 8.22
CA LEU A 224 -5.57 -9.52 8.62
C LEU A 224 -5.09 -9.58 10.08
N ALA A 225 -5.95 -10.05 10.99
CA ALA A 225 -5.57 -10.20 12.39
C ALA A 225 -4.44 -11.22 12.57
N ASP A 226 -3.50 -10.94 13.49
CA ASP A 226 -2.33 -11.78 13.77
C ASP A 226 -1.52 -12.11 12.50
N GLN A 227 -1.45 -11.20 11.51
CA GLN A 227 -0.76 -11.46 10.24
C GLN A 227 0.70 -11.83 10.48
N THR A 228 1.08 -13.04 10.07
CA THR A 228 2.42 -13.60 10.30
C THR A 228 3.38 -13.27 9.14
N PRO A 229 4.70 -13.41 9.33
CA PRO A 229 5.68 -13.27 8.24
C PRO A 229 5.46 -14.23 7.07
N ASP A 230 4.70 -15.31 7.24
CA ASP A 230 4.38 -16.28 6.18
C ASP A 230 3.07 -15.93 5.43
N GLU A 231 2.49 -14.76 5.72
CA GLU A 231 1.28 -14.25 5.10
C GLU A 231 1.54 -12.87 4.49
N VAL A 232 1.34 -12.76 3.17
CA VAL A 232 1.60 -11.54 2.43
C VAL A 232 0.30 -10.89 1.96
N THR A 233 0.31 -9.56 1.95
CA THR A 233 -0.77 -8.75 1.41
C THR A 233 -0.36 -8.24 0.04
N LEU A 234 -1.08 -8.65 -0.98
CA LEU A 234 -0.98 -8.09 -2.32
C LEU A 234 -1.89 -6.85 -2.38
N ILE A 235 -1.30 -5.70 -2.68
CA ILE A 235 -1.96 -4.39 -2.69
C ILE A 235 -1.92 -3.88 -4.13
N LYS A 236 -3.07 -3.78 -4.79
CA LYS A 236 -3.13 -3.24 -6.14
C LYS A 236 -3.09 -1.71 -6.07
N CYS A 237 -2.04 -1.09 -6.61
CA CYS A 237 -1.95 0.37 -6.70
C CYS A 237 -2.44 0.90 -8.06
N TYR A 238 -2.49 0.03 -9.07
CA TYR A 238 -3.00 0.35 -10.40
C TYR A 238 -3.41 -0.90 -11.18
N ASP A 239 -4.42 -0.75 -12.03
CA ASP A 239 -4.83 -1.67 -13.08
C ASP A 239 -5.36 -0.87 -14.27
N SER A 240 -4.92 -1.25 -15.46
CA SER A 240 -5.44 -0.69 -16.70
C SER A 240 -6.81 -1.26 -17.08
N ASP A 241 -7.22 -2.41 -16.51
CA ASP A 241 -8.53 -2.99 -16.75
C ASP A 241 -9.59 -2.29 -15.90
N GLU A 242 -10.52 -1.58 -16.55
CA GLU A 242 -11.53 -0.77 -15.89
C GLU A 242 -12.75 -1.56 -15.39
N ASP A 243 -12.89 -2.83 -15.83
CA ASP A 243 -13.97 -3.72 -15.40
C ASP A 243 -13.65 -4.42 -14.06
N LYS A 244 -12.45 -4.19 -13.51
CA LYS A 244 -11.94 -4.80 -12.26
C LYS A 244 -11.69 -3.75 -11.19
N ALA A 245 -11.46 -4.22 -9.97
CA ALA A 245 -10.88 -3.36 -8.95
C ALA A 245 -9.51 -2.84 -9.42
N ARG A 246 -9.34 -1.51 -9.50
CA ARG A 246 -8.16 -0.89 -10.14
C ARG A 246 -7.07 -0.47 -9.18
N LEU A 247 -7.44 -0.15 -7.95
CA LEU A 247 -6.53 0.33 -6.92
C LEU A 247 -7.11 0.08 -5.53
N THR A 248 -6.31 0.17 -4.48
CA THR A 248 -6.76 0.04 -3.10
C THR A 248 -6.13 1.13 -2.22
N PRO A 249 -6.94 1.99 -1.58
CA PRO A 249 -6.49 2.81 -0.47
C PRO A 249 -5.90 1.93 0.62
N HIS A 250 -4.82 2.40 1.23
CA HIS A 250 -4.19 1.72 2.34
C HIS A 250 -3.59 2.70 3.33
N SER A 251 -3.45 2.25 4.57
CA SER A 251 -2.88 3.01 5.68
C SER A 251 -2.44 2.06 6.79
N ALA A 252 -1.43 2.46 7.55
CA ALA A 252 -1.26 1.91 8.88
C ALA A 252 -2.28 2.54 9.83
N PHE A 253 -2.81 1.76 10.78
CA PHE A 253 -3.75 2.26 11.79
C PHE A 253 -3.32 1.87 13.19
N SER A 254 -3.71 2.64 14.20
CA SER A 254 -3.39 2.30 15.59
C SER A 254 -4.35 1.22 16.09
N ASP A 255 -3.83 0.05 16.45
CA ASP A 255 -4.58 -0.98 17.16
C ASP A 255 -4.26 -0.89 18.66
N SER A 256 -5.23 -0.41 19.45
CA SER A 256 -5.10 -0.29 20.90
C SER A 256 -5.36 -1.59 21.64
N THR A 257 -5.76 -2.66 20.95
CA THR A 257 -6.01 -3.98 21.57
C THR A 257 -4.73 -4.79 21.74
N SER A 258 -3.70 -4.47 20.97
CA SER A 258 -2.38 -5.09 21.05
C SER A 258 -1.62 -4.70 22.33
N PRO A 259 -0.96 -5.65 23.03
CA PRO A 259 -0.17 -5.34 24.23
C PRO A 259 0.94 -4.33 23.97
N ALA A 260 1.19 -3.41 24.89
CA ALA A 260 2.26 -2.42 24.77
C ALA A 260 3.67 -3.04 24.68
N SER A 261 3.85 -4.25 25.23
CA SER A 261 5.10 -5.01 25.18
C SER A 261 5.29 -5.81 23.89
N ALA A 262 4.31 -5.83 22.99
CA ALA A 262 4.44 -6.52 21.71
C ALA A 262 5.53 -5.85 20.85
N PRO A 263 6.19 -6.60 19.94
CA PRO A 263 7.24 -6.03 19.11
C PRO A 263 6.70 -4.97 18.14
N ASP A 264 7.48 -3.91 17.93
CA ASP A 264 7.22 -2.91 16.89
C ASP A 264 7.17 -3.60 15.51
N ARG A 265 6.18 -3.23 14.68
CA ARG A 265 6.03 -3.78 13.33
C ARG A 265 7.24 -3.50 12.47
N GLN A 266 7.77 -4.56 11.87
CA GLN A 266 8.75 -4.52 10.79
C GLN A 266 8.12 -5.10 9.52
N SER A 267 8.44 -4.53 8.37
CA SER A 267 7.86 -4.98 7.09
C SER A 267 8.76 -4.66 5.91
N ILE A 268 8.64 -5.47 4.86
CA ILE A 268 9.15 -5.18 3.51
C ILE A 268 7.96 -5.02 2.56
N GLU A 269 8.08 -4.05 1.66
CA GLU A 269 7.16 -3.84 0.55
C GLU A 269 7.94 -3.87 -0.76
N VAL A 270 7.65 -4.82 -1.63
CA VAL A 270 8.24 -4.94 -2.97
C VAL A 270 7.25 -4.40 -3.98
N ARG A 271 7.69 -3.50 -4.87
CA ARG A 271 6.80 -2.88 -5.86
C ARG A 271 7.12 -3.43 -7.25
N ALA A 272 6.08 -3.94 -7.91
CA ALA A 272 6.21 -4.61 -9.19
C ALA A 272 5.23 -4.06 -10.22
N LEU A 273 5.68 -3.95 -11.45
CA LEU A 273 4.84 -3.89 -12.64
C LEU A 273 4.54 -5.32 -13.11
N VAL A 274 3.27 -5.61 -13.39
CA VAL A 274 2.78 -6.95 -13.67
C VAL A 274 1.99 -6.92 -14.98
N PHE A 275 2.37 -7.77 -15.93
CA PHE A 275 1.90 -7.72 -17.31
C PHE A 275 1.29 -9.05 -17.76
N ASP A 276 0.19 -8.98 -18.51
CA ASP A 276 -0.46 -10.16 -19.12
C ASP A 276 0.21 -10.60 -20.44
N SER A 277 1.25 -9.88 -20.87
CA SER A 277 2.08 -10.19 -22.03
C SER A 277 3.56 -10.12 -21.66
N GLU A 278 4.39 -10.90 -22.35
CA GLU A 278 5.87 -10.78 -22.34
C GLU A 278 6.33 -9.40 -22.82
#